data_AF-A0A4Y2RHZ6-F1
#
_entry.id   AF-A0A4Y2RHZ6-F1
#
_cell.length_a   1.000
_cell.length_b   1.000
_cell.length_c   1.000
_cell.angle_alpha   90.00
_cell.angle_beta   90.00
_cell.angle_gamma   90.00
#
_symmetry.space_group_name_H-M   'P 1'
#
loop_
_entity.id
_entity.type
_entity.pdbx_description
1 polymer ?
#
loop_
_entity_poly.entity_id
_entity_poly.type
_entity_poly.pdbx_seq_one_letter_code
_entity_poly.pdbx_strand_id
1 'polypeptide(L)'
;MTITLFVLASRDTNIIVRKQIIQSLTNILETYPDNPKAQECWLKCVFPLVQDPENTVQAKVLGVVEEKFLQNMLSDRNEEREALFLLLEKLAHGEYLPYQRYLRKAFKCWQNEKKL
;
A
#
# COMPACT_ATOMS: atom_id res chain seq x y z
N MET A 1 -14.62 -14.97 0.85
CA MET A 1 -13.43 -14.74 1.68
C MET A 1 -13.55 -13.35 2.28
N THR A 2 -13.76 -13.21 3.59
CA THR A 2 -14.02 -11.92 4.24
C THR A 2 -12.71 -11.16 4.49
N ILE A 3 -12.69 -9.85 4.22
CA ILE A 3 -11.54 -8.94 4.44
C ILE A 3 -10.93 -9.08 5.83
N THR A 4 -11.72 -9.47 6.83
CA THR A 4 -11.31 -9.79 8.20
C THR A 4 -10.13 -10.76 8.27
N LEU A 5 -10.09 -11.80 7.42
CA LEU A 5 -8.99 -12.77 7.43
C LEU A 5 -7.66 -12.10 7.04
N PHE A 6 -7.68 -11.23 6.03
CA PHE A 6 -6.48 -10.51 5.61
C PHE A 6 -6.03 -9.47 6.63
N VAL A 7 -6.97 -8.84 7.34
CA VAL A 7 -6.66 -7.92 8.46
C VAL A 7 -6.00 -8.67 9.62
N LEU A 8 -6.44 -9.89 9.92
CA LEU A 8 -5.79 -10.72 10.94
C LEU A 8 -4.39 -11.13 10.49
N ALA A 9 -4.25 -11.60 9.25
CA ALA A 9 -2.96 -12.01 8.71
C ALA A 9 -1.95 -10.85 8.56
N SER A 10 -2.41 -9.61 8.32
CA SER A 10 -1.52 -8.45 8.29
C SER A 10 -0.98 -8.06 9.67
N ARG A 11 -1.57 -8.59 10.75
CA ARG A 11 -1.13 -8.37 12.14
C ARG A 11 -0.55 -9.63 12.78
N ASP A 12 -0.30 -10.66 11.96
CA ASP A 12 0.24 -11.93 12.44
C ASP A 12 1.61 -11.74 13.10
N THR A 13 1.89 -12.49 14.16
CA THR A 13 3.18 -12.43 14.86
C THR A 13 4.32 -12.91 13.94
N ASN A 14 4.01 -13.78 12.99
CA ASN A 14 4.96 -14.30 12.02
C ASN A 14 5.23 -13.29 10.90
N ILE A 15 6.49 -12.84 10.83
CA ILE A 15 7.04 -11.94 9.82
C ILE A 15 6.74 -12.43 8.39
N ILE A 16 6.83 -13.73 8.14
CA ILE A 16 6.64 -14.33 6.82
C ILE A 16 5.18 -14.16 6.38
N VAL A 17 4.21 -14.36 7.29
CA VAL A 17 2.78 -14.18 6.99
C VAL A 17 2.50 -12.72 6.59
N ARG A 18 3.04 -11.75 7.34
CA ARG A 18 2.87 -10.33 6.99
C ARG A 18 3.51 -9.99 5.64
N LYS A 19 4.71 -10.50 5.35
CA LYS A 19 5.36 -10.34 4.02
C LYS A 19 4.58 -11.01 2.89
N GLN A 20 3.91 -12.12 3.17
CA GLN A 20 3.05 -12.81 2.22
C GLN A 20 1.79 -11.98 1.94
N ILE A 21 1.19 -11.35 2.95
CA ILE A 21 0.05 -10.44 2.78
C ILE A 21 0.42 -9.24 1.90
N ILE A 22 1.59 -8.63 2.13
CA ILE A 22 2.10 -7.55 1.26
C ILE A 22 2.14 -8.04 -0.19
N GLN A 23 2.72 -9.22 -0.45
CA GLN A 23 2.85 -9.73 -1.82
C GLN A 23 1.48 -10.04 -2.44
N SER A 24 0.69 -10.88 -1.77
CA SER A 24 -0.54 -11.42 -2.33
C SER A 24 -1.56 -10.32 -2.63
N LEU A 25 -1.74 -9.36 -1.72
CA LEU A 25 -2.70 -8.29 -1.93
C LEU A 25 -2.19 -7.25 -2.93
N THR A 26 -0.87 -7.04 -3.04
CA THR A 26 -0.31 -6.17 -4.08
C THR A 26 -0.51 -6.78 -5.46
N ASN A 27 -0.25 -8.09 -5.63
CA ASN A 27 -0.53 -8.78 -6.90
C ASN A 27 -2.02 -8.72 -7.28
N ILE A 28 -2.93 -8.84 -6.31
CA ILE A 28 -4.38 -8.69 -6.56
C ILE A 28 -4.71 -7.27 -7.01
N LEU A 29 -4.14 -6.25 -6.37
CA LEU A 29 -4.35 -4.86 -6.76
C LEU A 29 -3.81 -4.58 -8.18
N GLU A 30 -2.64 -5.11 -8.52
CA GLU A 30 -2.05 -4.98 -9.86
C GLU A 30 -2.88 -5.69 -10.94
N THR A 31 -3.46 -6.83 -10.62
CA THR A 31 -4.31 -7.58 -11.55
C THR A 31 -5.67 -6.88 -11.75
N TYR A 32 -6.17 -6.20 -10.72
CA TYR A 32 -7.49 -5.57 -10.71
C TYR A 32 -7.46 -4.15 -10.11
N PRO A 33 -6.78 -3.19 -10.77
CA PRO A 33 -6.54 -1.85 -10.21
C PRO A 33 -7.84 -1.08 -9.98
N ASP A 34 -8.86 -1.28 -10.81
CA ASP A 34 -10.16 -0.60 -10.73
C ASP A 34 -11.15 -1.27 -9.78
N ASN A 35 -10.80 -2.44 -9.23
CA ASN A 35 -11.72 -3.19 -8.37
C ASN A 35 -11.77 -2.54 -6.97
N PRO A 36 -12.94 -2.03 -6.52
CA PRO A 36 -13.01 -1.31 -5.25
C PRO A 36 -12.65 -2.17 -4.04
N LYS A 37 -12.90 -3.49 -4.09
CA LYS A 37 -12.55 -4.42 -3.00
C LYS A 37 -11.06 -4.71 -2.98
N ALA A 38 -10.40 -4.78 -4.14
CA ALA A 38 -8.95 -4.93 -4.21
C ALA A 38 -8.24 -3.71 -3.59
N GLN A 39 -8.67 -2.51 -3.97
CA GLN A 39 -8.19 -1.25 -3.40
C GLN A 39 -8.43 -1.19 -1.88
N GLU A 40 -9.65 -1.48 -1.44
CA GLU A 40 -10.00 -1.52 -0.02
C GLU A 40 -9.13 -2.51 0.77
N CYS A 41 -9.00 -3.75 0.28
CA CYS A 41 -8.20 -4.77 0.96
C CYS A 41 -6.74 -4.34 1.07
N TRP A 42 -6.16 -3.80 0.00
CA TRP A 42 -4.78 -3.33 0.00
C TRP A 42 -4.58 -2.14 0.95
N LEU A 43 -5.47 -1.13 0.90
CA LEU A 43 -5.43 0.03 1.78
C LEU A 43 -5.58 -0.37 3.25
N LYS A 44 -6.49 -1.30 3.58
CA LYS A 44 -6.74 -1.72 4.98
C LYS A 44 -5.66 -2.66 5.53
N CYS A 45 -5.06 -3.50 4.69
CA CYS A 45 -4.18 -4.58 5.17
C CYS A 45 -2.69 -4.31 4.90
N VAL A 46 -2.34 -3.76 3.74
CA VAL A 46 -0.95 -3.54 3.33
C VAL A 46 -0.47 -2.17 3.75
N PHE A 47 -1.22 -1.12 3.44
CA PHE A 47 -0.76 0.25 3.61
C PHE A 47 -0.35 0.62 5.07
N PRO A 48 -1.02 0.12 6.13
CA PRO A 48 -0.61 0.37 7.50
C PRO A 48 0.75 -0.22 7.87
N LEU A 49 1.21 -1.24 7.15
CA LEU A 49 2.49 -1.90 7.40
C LEU A 49 3.69 -0.98 7.15
N VAL A 50 3.49 0.20 6.53
CA VAL A 50 4.51 1.26 6.51
C VAL A 50 5.01 1.61 7.92
N GLN A 51 4.21 1.32 8.95
CA GLN A 51 4.57 1.47 10.36
C GLN A 51 4.89 0.13 11.06
N ASP A 52 5.15 -0.96 10.33
CA ASP A 52 5.48 -2.25 10.91
C ASP A 52 6.73 -2.13 11.79
N PRO A 53 6.73 -2.70 13.01
CA PRO A 53 7.89 -2.65 13.91
C PRO A 53 9.08 -3.47 13.40
N GLU A 54 8.85 -4.45 12.52
CA GLU A 54 9.91 -5.23 11.91
C GLU A 54 10.44 -4.52 10.66
N ASN A 55 11.68 -4.04 10.73
CA ASN A 55 12.32 -3.28 9.65
C ASN A 55 12.26 -4.00 8.30
N THR A 56 12.39 -5.32 8.28
CA THR A 56 12.35 -6.07 7.01
C THR A 56 10.95 -6.16 6.39
N VAL A 57 9.88 -6.05 7.20
CA VAL A 57 8.50 -5.93 6.71
C VAL A 57 8.24 -4.51 6.23
N GLN A 58 8.64 -3.52 7.05
CA GLN A 58 8.53 -2.10 6.71
C GLN A 58 9.24 -1.76 5.40
N ALA A 59 10.46 -2.26 5.19
CA ALA A 59 11.20 -2.05 3.95
C ALA A 59 10.45 -2.64 2.74
N LYS A 60 9.87 -3.84 2.90
CA LYS A 60 9.10 -4.48 1.82
C LYS A 60 7.88 -3.66 1.43
N VAL A 61 7.10 -3.19 2.41
CA VAL A 61 5.91 -2.39 2.11
C VAL A 61 6.27 -0.99 1.59
N LEU A 62 7.34 -0.36 2.09
CA LEU A 62 7.82 0.91 1.53
C LEU A 62 8.19 0.77 0.05
N GLY A 63 8.79 -0.36 -0.35
CA GLY A 63 9.08 -0.65 -1.77
C GLY A 63 7.82 -0.73 -2.63
N VAL A 64 6.79 -1.47 -2.21
CA VAL A 64 5.55 -1.54 -3.00
C VAL A 64 4.79 -0.22 -3.01
N VAL A 65 4.82 0.54 -1.89
CA VAL A 65 4.19 1.87 -1.83
C VAL A 65 4.93 2.86 -2.73
N GLU A 66 6.26 2.75 -2.84
CA GLU A 66 7.06 3.58 -3.73
C GLU A 66 6.67 3.33 -5.18
N GLU A 67 6.54 2.08 -5.59
CA GLU A 67 6.09 1.72 -6.92
C GLU A 67 4.70 2.30 -7.23
N LYS A 68 3.71 2.05 -6.36
CA LYS A 68 2.33 2.46 -6.64
C LYS A 68 2.05 3.95 -6.52
N PHE A 69 2.86 4.68 -5.74
CA PHE A 69 2.68 6.13 -5.57
C PHE A 69 3.74 6.96 -6.27
N LEU A 70 5.01 6.76 -5.92
CA LEU A 70 6.08 7.61 -6.42
C LEU A 70 6.41 7.30 -7.88
N GLN A 71 6.63 6.03 -8.22
CA GLN A 71 7.00 5.65 -9.58
C GLN A 71 5.83 5.85 -10.55
N ASN A 72 4.61 5.47 -10.17
CA ASN A 72 3.42 5.75 -10.99
C ASN A 72 3.16 7.24 -11.21
N MET A 73 3.50 8.11 -10.25
CA MET A 73 3.40 9.57 -10.42
C MET A 73 4.40 10.09 -11.46
N LEU A 74 5.59 9.50 -11.50
CA LEU A 74 6.67 9.87 -12.41
C LEU A 74 6.59 9.15 -13.77
N SER A 75 5.71 8.15 -13.91
CA SER A 75 5.55 7.39 -15.15
C SER A 75 4.94 8.22 -16.27
N ASP A 76 5.33 7.95 -17.51
CA ASP A 76 4.69 8.50 -18.72
C ASP A 76 3.49 7.66 -19.20
N ARG A 77 3.28 6.48 -18.61
CA ARG A 77 2.16 5.60 -18.97
C ARG A 77 0.88 6.04 -18.27
N ASN A 78 -0.16 6.27 -19.07
CA ASN A 78 -1.45 6.72 -18.55
C ASN A 78 -2.08 5.73 -17.57
N GLU A 79 -2.01 4.42 -17.86
CA GLU A 79 -2.55 3.35 -17.01
C GLU A 79 -1.97 3.36 -15.58
N GLU A 80 -0.68 3.66 -15.45
CA GLU A 80 -0.01 3.73 -14.14
C GLU A 80 -0.43 4.97 -13.34
N ARG A 81 -0.58 6.11 -14.03
CA ARG A 81 -1.13 7.33 -13.42
C ARG A 81 -2.58 7.13 -13.01
N GLU A 82 -3.40 6.48 -13.83
CA GLU A 82 -4.79 6.17 -13.51
C GLU A 82 -4.89 5.27 -12.26
N ALA A 83 -4.10 4.19 -12.20
CA ALA A 83 -4.03 3.33 -11.02
C ALA A 83 -3.65 4.10 -9.74
N LEU A 84 -2.71 5.04 -9.84
CA LEU A 84 -2.36 5.95 -8.75
C LEU A 84 -3.56 6.83 -8.35
N PHE A 85 -4.22 7.47 -9.31
CA PHE A 85 -5.33 8.39 -9.03
C PHE A 85 -6.51 7.68 -8.36
N LEU A 86 -6.78 6.44 -8.72
CA LEU A 86 -7.81 5.63 -8.05
C LEU A 86 -7.51 5.42 -6.56
N LEU A 87 -6.25 5.17 -6.20
CA LEU A 87 -5.85 5.06 -4.79
C LEU A 87 -5.90 6.42 -4.08
N LEU A 88 -5.47 7.49 -4.74
CA LEU A 88 -5.51 8.85 -4.18
C LEU A 88 -6.95 9.33 -3.94
N GLU A 89 -7.87 9.00 -4.85
CA GLU A 89 -9.30 9.32 -4.71
C GLU A 89 -9.89 8.69 -3.44
N LYS A 90 -9.54 7.43 -3.16
CA LYS A 90 -9.93 6.78 -1.90
C LYS A 90 -9.36 7.54 -0.70
N LEU A 91 -8.07 7.89 -0.75
CA LEU A 91 -7.38 8.58 0.37
C LEU A 91 -7.85 10.01 0.62
N ALA A 92 -8.53 10.64 -0.35
CA ALA A 92 -8.95 12.03 -0.24
C ALA A 92 -10.23 12.22 0.61
N HIS A 93 -11.03 11.17 0.84
CA HIS A 93 -12.35 11.31 1.48
C HIS A 93 -12.74 10.07 2.31
N GLY A 94 -13.80 10.22 3.12
CA GLY A 94 -14.47 9.09 3.77
C GLY A 94 -13.61 8.30 4.77
N GLU A 95 -13.81 6.98 4.83
CA GLU A 95 -13.18 6.09 5.82
C GLU A 95 -11.65 5.98 5.67
N TYR A 96 -11.09 6.33 4.51
CA TYR A 96 -9.66 6.23 4.22
C TYR A 96 -8.89 7.54 4.45
N LEU A 97 -9.56 8.64 4.80
CA LEU A 97 -8.89 9.89 5.13
C LEU A 97 -7.78 9.73 6.20
N PRO A 98 -7.97 8.93 7.28
CA PRO A 98 -6.90 8.69 8.26
C PRO A 98 -5.69 7.96 7.68
N TYR A 99 -5.81 7.27 6.55
CA TYR A 99 -4.73 6.49 5.93
C TYR A 99 -3.70 7.39 5.23
N GLN A 100 -4.00 8.67 5.00
CA GLN A 100 -3.02 9.66 4.54
C GLN A 100 -1.77 9.73 5.43
N ARG A 101 -1.88 9.37 6.72
CA ARG A 101 -0.73 9.31 7.64
C ARG A 101 0.34 8.31 7.19
N TYR A 102 -0.06 7.21 6.55
CA TYR A 102 0.85 6.20 6.02
C TYR A 102 1.57 6.71 4.78
N LEU A 103 0.85 7.42 3.92
CA LEU A 103 1.45 8.12 2.78
C LEU A 103 2.49 9.14 3.24
N ARG A 104 2.14 10.01 4.19
CA ARG A 104 3.07 11.02 4.75
C ARG A 104 4.31 10.38 5.36
N LYS A 105 4.14 9.24 6.06
CA LYS A 105 5.27 8.48 6.60
C LYS A 105 6.17 7.93 5.49
N ALA A 106 5.59 7.38 4.43
CA ALA A 106 6.34 6.88 3.27
C ALA A 106 7.14 8.00 2.60
N PHE A 107 6.51 9.15 2.30
CA PHE A 107 7.19 10.34 1.76
C PHE A 107 8.36 10.80 2.63
N LYS A 108 8.19 10.83 3.95
CA LYS A 108 9.29 11.17 4.87
C LYS A 108 10.44 10.17 4.80
N CYS A 109 10.16 8.88 4.66
CA CYS A 109 11.20 7.86 4.48
C CYS A 109 11.95 8.08 3.17
N TRP A 110 11.24 8.32 2.06
CA TRP A 110 11.86 8.56 0.76
C TRP A 110 12.71 9.82 0.69
N GLN A 111 12.30 10.90 1.38
CA GLN A 111 13.15 12.10 1.53
C GLN A 111 14.47 11.77 2.25
N ASN A 112 14.41 10.99 3.33
CA ASN A 112 15.62 10.58 4.05
C ASN A 112 16.51 9.66 3.20
N GLU A 113 15.91 8.87 2.30
CA GLU A 113 16.60 8.00 1.34
C GLU A 113 17.07 8.73 0.07
N LYS A 114 16.79 10.05 -0.07
CA LYS A 114 17.09 10.87 -1.26
C LYS A 114 16.45 10.36 -2.56
N LYS A 115 15.23 9.81 -2.45
CA LYS A 115 14.39 9.38 -3.57
C LYS A 115 13.43 10.48 -4.06
N LEU A 116 13.36 11.60 -3.32
CA LEU A 116 12.55 12.79 -3.58
C LEU A 116 13.43 14.04 -3.56
#